data_AF-A0AAV0Y7Q4-F1
#
_entry.id   AF-A0AAV0Y7Q4-F1
#
_cell.length_a   1.000
_cell.length_b   1.000
_cell.length_c   1.000
_cell.angle_alpha   90.00
_cell.angle_beta   90.00
_cell.angle_gamma   90.00
#
_symmetry.space_group_name_H-M   'P 1'
#
loop_
_entity.id
_entity.type
_entity.pdbx_description
1 polymer ?
#
loop_
_entity_poly.entity_id
_entity_poly.type
_entity_poly.pdbx_seq_one_letter_code
_entity_poly.pdbx_strand_id
1 'polypeptide(L)'
;MALKTLWMLLRVLKKWHNWKDNKSQIKTNRVLLKDVVALRAERGKCNIYYKTDITNNFYQELDFLNKSHLKKTPLPPSKTTPCGIHENKREEHIDRLKQVLPDNRKTFWKNLPVNFT
;
A
#
# COMPACT_ATOMS: atom_id res chain seq x y z
N MET A 1 -17.38 -31.00 33.98
CA MET A 1 -16.65 -30.11 33.05
C MET A 1 -17.19 -30.11 31.62
N ALA A 2 -17.77 -31.21 31.12
CA ALA A 2 -18.25 -31.34 29.73
C ALA A 2 -19.49 -30.50 29.33
N LEU A 3 -20.39 -30.15 30.26
CA LEU A 3 -21.57 -29.32 29.91
C LEU A 3 -21.23 -27.87 29.56
N LYS A 4 -20.17 -27.31 30.15
CA LYS A 4 -19.73 -25.92 29.88
C LYS A 4 -19.13 -25.79 28.48
N THR A 5 -18.39 -26.81 28.02
CA THR A 5 -17.81 -26.84 26.67
C THR A 5 -18.88 -27.03 25.61
N LEU A 6 -19.90 -27.87 25.86
CA LEU A 6 -21.04 -28.05 24.96
C LEU A 6 -21.87 -26.76 24.79
N TRP A 7 -22.13 -26.05 25.90
CA TRP A 7 -22.82 -24.75 25.87
C TRP A 7 -22.01 -23.66 25.16
N MET A 8 -20.69 -23.66 25.31
CA MET A 8 -19.81 -22.75 24.56
C MET A 8 -19.86 -23.02 23.06
N LEU A 9 -19.79 -24.29 22.65
CA LEU A 9 -19.85 -24.67 21.23
C LEU A 9 -21.18 -24.28 20.59
N LEU A 10 -22.30 -24.52 21.28
CA LEU A 10 -23.63 -24.10 20.81
C LEU A 10 -23.75 -22.57 20.67
N ARG A 11 -23.15 -21.80 21.60
CA ARG A 11 -23.10 -20.34 21.49
C ARG A 11 -22.24 -19.86 20.31
N VAL A 12 -21.11 -20.50 20.06
CA VAL A 12 -20.24 -20.17 18.92
C VAL A 12 -20.94 -20.46 17.60
N LEU A 13 -21.59 -21.62 17.46
CA LEU A 13 -22.31 -21.99 16.24
C LEU A 13 -23.49 -21.03 15.95
N LYS A 14 -24.23 -20.63 16.97
CA LYS A 14 -25.34 -19.67 16.82
C LYS A 14 -24.85 -18.27 16.42
N LYS A 15 -23.66 -17.86 16.90
CA LYS A 15 -23.01 -16.59 16.51
C LYS A 15 -22.55 -16.60 15.06
N TRP A 16 -22.07 -17.75 14.56
CA TRP A 16 -21.68 -17.92 13.16
C TRP A 16 -22.88 -17.97 12.21
N HIS A 17 -23.97 -18.64 12.59
CA HIS A 17 -25.17 -18.70 11.74
C HIS A 17 -25.80 -17.32 11.51
N ASN A 18 -25.77 -16.46 12.53
CA ASN A 18 -26.29 -15.08 12.47
C ASN A 18 -25.26 -14.06 11.97
N TRP A 19 -24.10 -14.51 11.47
CA TRP A 19 -23.11 -13.61 10.90
C TRP A 19 -23.70 -12.95 9.66
N LYS A 20 -24.10 -11.68 9.80
CA LYS A 20 -24.48 -10.86 8.65
C LYS A 20 -23.27 -10.77 7.74
N ASP A 21 -23.35 -11.45 6.60
CA ASP A 21 -22.44 -11.22 5.50
C ASP A 21 -22.56 -9.74 5.12
N ASN A 22 -21.58 -8.91 5.51
CA ASN A 22 -21.39 -7.57 4.98
C ASN A 22 -20.88 -7.63 3.53
N LYS A 23 -21.39 -8.58 2.74
CA LYS A 23 -21.22 -8.59 1.30
C LYS A 23 -21.94 -7.35 0.79
N SER A 24 -21.14 -6.36 0.39
CA SER A 24 -21.63 -5.10 -0.14
C SER A 24 -22.67 -5.38 -1.23
N GLN A 25 -23.94 -5.09 -0.98
CA GLN A 25 -25.01 -5.20 -1.98
C GLN A 25 -24.91 -4.13 -3.07
N ILE A 26 -23.74 -3.52 -3.23
CA ILE A 26 -23.51 -2.45 -4.18
C ILE A 26 -23.33 -3.10 -5.55
N LYS A 27 -24.45 -3.30 -6.25
CA LYS A 27 -24.53 -3.55 -7.68
C LYS A 27 -24.21 -2.25 -8.43
N THR A 28 -23.03 -1.67 -8.23
CA THR A 28 -22.53 -0.64 -9.13
C THR A 28 -21.72 -1.29 -10.23
N ASN A 29 -21.74 -0.64 -11.39
CA ASN A 29 -21.10 -1.05 -12.64
C ASN A 29 -19.56 -1.14 -12.45
N ARG A 30 -19.10 -2.19 -11.77
CA ARG A 30 -17.69 -2.43 -11.46
C ARG A 30 -17.06 -3.16 -12.63
N VAL A 31 -16.03 -2.57 -13.22
CA VAL A 31 -15.17 -3.26 -14.18
C VAL A 31 -14.58 -4.49 -13.51
N LEU A 32 -14.62 -5.64 -14.20
CA LEU A 32 -13.95 -6.83 -13.73
C LEU A 32 -12.47 -6.75 -14.12
N LEU A 33 -11.56 -7.19 -13.26
CA LEU A 33 -10.12 -7.15 -13.53
C LEU A 33 -9.74 -7.89 -14.82
N LYS A 34 -10.47 -8.95 -15.17
CA LYS A 34 -10.28 -9.70 -16.42
C LYS A 34 -10.54 -8.86 -17.68
N ASP A 35 -11.34 -7.81 -17.57
CA ASP A 35 -11.73 -6.93 -18.69
C ASP A 35 -10.79 -5.71 -18.79
N VAL A 36 -9.86 -5.53 -17.84
CA VAL A 36 -8.90 -4.42 -17.82
C VAL A 36 -7.68 -4.74 -18.68
N VAL A 37 -7.39 -3.85 -19.63
CA VAL A 37 -6.26 -3.95 -20.56
C VAL A 37 -5.05 -3.16 -20.08
N ALA A 38 -5.26 -1.97 -19.50
CA ALA A 38 -4.17 -1.15 -18.99
C ALA A 38 -4.58 -0.35 -17.75
N LEU A 39 -3.60 -0.11 -16.89
CA LEU A 39 -3.71 0.69 -15.69
C LEU A 39 -2.78 1.91 -15.79
N ARG A 40 -3.21 3.03 -15.21
CA ARG A 40 -2.44 4.27 -15.11
C ARG A 40 -2.55 4.82 -13.71
N ALA A 41 -1.40 5.05 -13.09
CA ALA A 41 -1.28 5.77 -11.83
C ALA A 41 -0.52 7.07 -12.10
N GLU A 42 -0.96 8.18 -11.49
CA GLU A 42 -0.35 9.49 -11.67
C GLU A 42 0.23 9.99 -10.34
N ARG A 43 1.47 10.45 -10.38
CA ARG A 43 2.12 11.03 -9.20
C ARG A 43 1.32 12.24 -8.72
N GLY A 44 1.01 12.27 -7.42
CA GLY A 44 0.23 13.34 -6.79
C GLY A 44 -1.28 13.12 -6.86
N LYS A 45 -1.76 12.07 -7.53
CA LYS A 45 -3.17 11.65 -7.49
C LYS A 45 -3.32 10.38 -6.64
N CYS A 46 -4.43 10.31 -5.92
CA CYS A 46 -4.79 9.12 -5.11
C CYS A 46 -5.71 8.15 -5.85
N ASN A 47 -5.97 8.42 -7.14
CA ASN A 47 -6.90 7.67 -7.96
C ASN A 47 -6.09 6.80 -8.94
N ILE A 48 -6.58 5.59 -9.19
CA ILE A 48 -6.05 4.70 -10.23
C ILE A 48 -7.00 4.79 -11.41
N TYR A 49 -6.45 4.83 -12.62
CA TYR A 49 -7.22 4.85 -13.84
C TYR A 49 -7.04 3.54 -14.62
N TYR A 50 -8.06 3.14 -15.38
CA TYR A 50 -8.06 1.91 -16.17
C TYR A 50 -8.66 2.13 -17.55
N LYS A 51 -8.35 1.22 -18.50
CA LYS A 51 -9.08 1.09 -19.76
C LYS A 51 -9.29 -0.38 -20.11
N THR A 52 -10.37 -0.67 -20.82
CA THR A 52 -10.78 -2.03 -21.24
C THR A 52 -10.52 -2.31 -22.73
N ASP A 53 -10.14 -1.29 -23.49
CA ASP A 53 -9.85 -1.39 -24.92
C ASP A 53 -8.42 -0.90 -25.20
N ILE A 54 -7.69 -1.64 -26.01
CA ILE A 54 -6.32 -1.31 -26.44
C ILE A 54 -6.34 -0.04 -27.30
N THR A 55 -7.31 0.08 -28.20
CA THR A 55 -7.40 1.16 -29.21
C THR A 55 -7.89 2.47 -28.61
N ASN A 56 -8.65 2.39 -27.52
CA ASN A 56 -9.13 3.57 -26.83
C ASN A 56 -8.01 4.20 -25.98
N ASN A 57 -7.85 5.52 -26.11
CA ASN A 57 -6.91 6.31 -25.32
C ASN A 57 -7.54 6.90 -24.05
N PHE A 58 -8.85 6.75 -23.88
CA PHE A 58 -9.57 7.26 -22.73
C PHE A 58 -9.45 6.29 -21.55
N TYR A 59 -8.96 6.81 -20.42
CA TYR A 59 -8.89 6.10 -19.16
C TYR A 59 -10.05 6.51 -18.25
N GLN A 60 -10.71 5.53 -17.65
CA GLN A 60 -11.76 5.72 -16.63
C GLN A 60 -11.16 5.61 -15.23
N GLU A 61 -11.75 6.29 -14.26
CA GLU A 61 -11.32 6.20 -12.86
C GLU A 61 -11.84 4.92 -12.20
N LEU A 62 -10.94 4.19 -11.54
CA LEU A 62 -11.29 3.01 -10.76
C LEU A 62 -11.78 3.45 -9.37
N ASP A 63 -13.05 3.19 -9.07
CA ASP A 63 -13.64 3.47 -7.76
C ASP A 63 -13.33 2.34 -6.76
N PHE A 64 -12.08 2.29 -6.28
CA PHE A 64 -11.63 1.31 -5.26
C PHE A 64 -11.47 1.93 -3.86
N LEU A 65 -11.32 3.25 -3.77
CA LEU A 65 -11.20 4.00 -2.52
C LEU A 65 -12.51 4.71 -2.21
N ASN A 66 -13.40 4.00 -1.51
CA ASN A 66 -14.59 4.58 -0.91
C ASN A 66 -14.21 5.87 -0.15
N LYS A 67 -14.74 7.02 -0.59
CA LYS A 67 -14.53 8.36 0.01
C LYS A 67 -14.76 8.38 1.54
N SER A 68 -15.51 7.42 2.08
CA SER A 68 -15.75 7.23 3.52
C SER A 68 -14.49 6.85 4.32
N HIS A 69 -13.52 6.17 3.71
CA HIS A 69 -12.27 5.74 4.38
C HIS A 69 -11.15 6.77 4.25
N LEU A 70 -11.16 7.58 3.19
CA LEU A 70 -10.20 8.69 3.02
C LEU A 70 -10.45 9.83 4.02
N LYS A 71 -11.71 10.12 4.36
CA LYS A 71 -12.06 11.23 5.29
C LYS A 71 -11.75 10.96 6.76
N LYS A 72 -11.52 9.70 7.15
CA LYS A 72 -11.41 9.30 8.57
C LYS A 72 -10.02 8.81 8.98
N THR A 73 -9.11 8.70 8.02
CA THR A 73 -7.76 8.23 8.32
C THR A 73 -6.87 9.45 8.51
N PRO A 74 -6.36 9.72 9.74
CA PRO A 74 -5.38 10.78 9.92
C PRO A 74 -4.18 10.47 9.04
N LEU A 75 -3.90 11.34 8.07
CA LEU A 75 -2.69 11.26 7.26
C LEU A 75 -1.50 11.55 8.17
N PRO A 76 -0.43 10.74 8.14
CA PRO A 76 0.80 11.11 8.83
C PRO A 76 1.31 12.44 8.24
N PRO A 77 1.96 13.28 9.05
CA PRO A 77 2.57 14.50 8.55
C PRO A 77 3.58 14.15 7.44
N SER A 78 3.48 14.87 6.32
CA SER A 78 4.44 14.74 5.23
C SER A 78 5.84 15.05 5.75
N LYS A 79 6.77 14.11 5.58
CA LYS A 79 8.19 14.36 5.87
C LYS A 79 8.73 15.32 4.83
N THR A 80 8.96 16.57 5.21
CA THR A 80 9.59 17.59 4.37
C THR A 80 11.11 17.48 4.39
N THR A 81 11.67 16.90 5.46
CA THR A 81 13.10 16.66 5.60
C THR A 81 13.46 15.26 5.10
N PRO A 82 14.52 15.13 4.27
CA PRO A 82 15.01 13.83 3.89
C PRO A 82 15.51 13.08 5.13
N CYS A 83 15.17 11.79 5.21
CA CYS A 83 15.64 10.93 6.29
C CYS A 83 17.11 10.57 5.98
N GLY A 84 18.05 11.17 6.71
CA GLY A 84 19.46 10.83 6.58
C GLY A 84 19.82 9.48 7.18
N ILE A 85 21.03 9.02 6.85
CA ILE A 85 21.65 7.83 7.45
C ILE A 85 22.67 8.25 8.49
N HIS A 86 22.96 7.39 9.48
CA HIS A 86 24.02 7.68 10.44
C HIS A 86 25.38 7.68 9.73
N GLU A 87 26.27 8.61 10.10
CA GLU A 87 27.56 8.81 9.42
C GLU A 87 28.39 7.51 9.36
N ASN A 88 28.57 6.87 10.51
CA ASN A 88 29.25 5.58 10.62
C ASN A 88 28.68 4.51 9.67
N LYS A 89 27.36 4.50 9.43
CA LYS A 89 26.72 3.52 8.53
C LYS A 89 26.98 3.82 7.07
N ARG A 90 27.06 5.10 6.70
CA ARG A 90 27.45 5.54 5.36
C ARG A 90 28.88 5.10 5.06
N GLU A 91 29.80 5.36 5.99
CA GLU A 91 31.21 5.01 5.86
C GLU A 91 31.41 3.49 5.80
N GLU A 92 30.74 2.75 6.68
CA GLU A 92 30.75 1.28 6.67
C GLU A 92 30.26 0.71 5.33
N HIS A 93 29.22 1.30 4.73
CA HIS A 93 28.74 0.89 3.41
C HIS A 93 29.75 1.18 2.30
N ILE A 94 30.34 2.37 2.32
CA ILE A 94 31.35 2.76 1.32
C ILE A 94 32.57 1.84 1.42
N ASP A 95 33.03 1.53 2.63
CA ASP A 95 34.18 0.65 2.85
C ASP A 95 33.89 -0.79 2.40
N ARG A 96 32.73 -1.35 2.76
CA ARG A 96 32.30 -2.69 2.29
C ARG A 96 32.20 -2.78 0.78
N LEU A 97 31.71 -1.72 0.14
CA LEU A 97 31.49 -1.70 -1.31
C LEU A 97 32.72 -1.22 -2.09
N LYS A 98 33.81 -0.82 -1.44
CA LYS A 98 34.97 -0.19 -2.12
C LYS A 98 35.57 -0.99 -3.27
N GLN A 99 35.48 -2.32 -3.20
CA GLN A 99 36.02 -3.24 -4.22
C GLN A 99 35.13 -3.34 -5.47
N VAL A 100 33.84 -3.05 -5.33
CA VAL A 100 32.84 -3.21 -6.40
C VAL A 100 32.29 -1.86 -6.87
N LEU A 101 32.42 -0.82 -6.04
CA LEU A 101 31.83 0.49 -6.26
C LEU A 101 32.70 1.34 -7.20
N PRO A 102 32.24 1.65 -8.42
CA PRO A 102 32.96 2.52 -9.34
C PRO A 102 33.10 3.93 -8.77
N ASP A 103 34.18 4.63 -9.10
CA ASP A 103 34.48 5.96 -8.56
C ASP A 103 33.35 6.98 -8.81
N ASN A 104 32.73 6.92 -10.00
CA ASN A 104 31.60 7.79 -10.36
C ASN A 104 30.39 7.62 -9.43
N ARG A 105 30.24 6.45 -8.79
CA ARG A 105 29.15 6.18 -7.84
C ARG A 105 29.50 6.54 -6.40
N LYS A 106 30.79 6.73 -6.07
CA LYS A 106 31.21 7.15 -4.72
C LYS A 106 30.66 8.52 -4.36
N THR A 107 30.58 9.44 -5.32
CA THR A 107 30.02 10.79 -5.13
C THR A 107 28.57 10.75 -4.66
N PHE A 108 27.75 9.85 -5.21
CA PHE A 108 26.36 9.67 -4.76
C PHE A 108 26.29 9.30 -3.28
N TRP A 109 27.05 8.28 -2.85
CA TRP A 109 27.03 7.81 -1.48
C TRP A 109 27.56 8.84 -0.48
N LYS A 110 28.59 9.62 -0.86
CA LYS A 110 29.13 10.71 -0.04
C LYS A 110 28.13 11.86 0.15
N ASN A 111 27.30 12.12 -0.86
CA ASN A 111 26.33 13.21 -0.84
C ASN A 111 24.98 12.82 -0.21
N LEU A 112 24.83 11.60 0.32
CA LEU A 112 23.63 11.23 1.06
C LEU A 112 23.50 12.07 2.33
N PRO A 113 22.28 12.53 2.68
CA PRO A 113 22.04 13.27 3.90
C PRO A 113 22.40 12.41 5.12
N VAL A 114 23.03 13.03 6.11
CA VAL A 114 23.46 12.39 7.35
C VAL A 114 22.60 12.92 8.49
N ASN A 115 22.15 12.04 9.38
CA ASN A 115 21.52 12.44 10.63
C ASN A 115 22.55 12.31 11.77
N PHE A 116 22.63 13.34 12.63
CA PHE A 116 23.51 13.39 13.80
C PHE A 116 22.85 12.85 15.09
N THR A 117 21.72 12.14 14.96
CA THR A 117 20.99 11.55 16.11
C THR A 117 21.61 10.26 16.57
#